data_AF-A0AAV5LPT7-F1
#
_entry.id   AF-A0AAV5LPT7-F1
#
_cell.length_a   1.000
_cell.length_b   1.000
_cell.length_c   1.000
_cell.angle_alpha   90.00
_cell.angle_beta   90.00
_cell.angle_gamma   90.00
#
_symmetry.space_group_name_H-M   'P 1'
#
loop_
_entity.id
_entity.type
_entity.pdbx_description
1 polymer ?
#
loop_
_entity_poly.entity_id
_entity_poly.type
_entity_poly.pdbx_seq_one_letter_code
_entity_poly.pdbx_strand_id
1 'polypeptide(L)' 'MRIRVKGGGHTSQMYAIRQSIAKALVAYYQKFVDEQQKKEIKDILVRYDRTLLVADPRRCEPKKFGGRGARARFQKSYR' A
#
# COMPACT_ATOMS: atom_id res chain seq x y z
N MET A 1 8.70 -8.77 17.10
CA MET A 1 8.36 -7.52 16.38
C MET A 1 7.01 -7.00 16.84
N ARG A 2 6.88 -5.72 17.18
CA ARG A 2 5.61 -5.12 17.65
C ARG A 2 5.15 -4.07 16.64
N ILE A 3 3.94 -4.22 16.10
CA ILE A 3 3.38 -3.32 15.09
C ILE A 3 2.17 -2.61 15.69
N ARG A 4 2.10 -1.28 15.53
CA ARG A 4 0.92 -0.46 15.82
C ARG A 4 0.44 0.19 14.53
N VAL A 5 -0.85 0.09 14.23
CA VAL A 5 -1.47 0.71 13.03
C VAL A 5 -2.57 1.69 13.43
N LYS A 6 -2.77 2.73 12.62
CA LYS A 6 -3.79 3.77 12.82
C LYS A 6 -4.31 4.29 11.48
N GLY A 7 -5.60 4.61 11.41
CA GLY A 7 -6.26 5.16 10.22
C GLY A 7 -6.71 4.10 9.22
N GLY A 8 -7.48 4.52 8.21
CA GLY A 8 -8.04 3.63 7.18
C GLY A 8 -9.11 2.68 7.71
N GLY A 9 -9.46 1.68 6.88
CA GLY A 9 -10.33 0.55 7.26
C GLY A 9 -9.53 -0.74 7.51
N HIS A 10 -10.21 -1.80 7.97
CA HIS A 10 -9.57 -3.07 8.35
C HIS A 10 -8.70 -3.67 7.25
N THR A 11 -9.19 -3.72 6.01
CA THR A 11 -8.43 -4.23 4.87
C THR A 11 -7.16 -3.41 4.64
N SER A 12 -7.27 -2.08 4.58
CA SER A 12 -6.10 -1.20 4.42
C SER A 12 -5.07 -1.34 5.54
N GLN A 13 -5.52 -1.60 6.77
CA GLN A 13 -4.64 -1.87 7.90
C GLN A 13 -3.93 -3.22 7.75
N MET A 14 -4.60 -4.28 7.30
CA MET A 14 -3.95 -5.55 6.97
C MET A 14 -2.88 -5.37 5.88
N TYR A 15 -3.20 -4.61 4.83
CA TYR A 15 -2.25 -4.26 3.77
C TYR A 15 -1.02 -3.49 4.32
N ALA A 16 -1.23 -2.59 5.28
CA ALA A 16 -0.13 -1.87 5.93
C ALA A 16 0.71 -2.79 6.83
N ILE A 17 0.09 -3.70 7.59
CA ILE A 17 0.77 -4.66 8.47
C ILE A 17 1.70 -5.55 7.65
N ARG A 18 1.20 -6.23 6.60
CA ARG A 18 2.04 -7.10 5.76
C ARG A 18 3.22 -6.35 5.14
N GLN A 19 3.00 -5.09 4.71
CA GLN A 19 4.04 -4.27 4.11
C GLN A 19 5.09 -3.87 5.13
N SER A 20 4.68 -3.57 6.37
CA SER A 20 5.60 -3.25 7.46
C SER A 20 6.48 -4.44 7.85
N ILE A 21 5.93 -5.66 7.88
CA ILE A 21 6.67 -6.89 8.15
C ILE A 21 7.76 -7.10 7.09
N ALA A 22 7.37 -7.07 5.81
CA ALA A 22 8.29 -7.29 4.70
C ALA A 22 9.44 -6.24 4.67
N LYS A 23 9.11 -4.95 4.85
CA LYS A 23 10.12 -3.89 4.92
C LYS A 23 11.05 -4.03 6.12
N ALA A 24 10.51 -4.36 7.29
CA ALA A 24 11.32 -4.54 8.50
C ALA A 24 12.31 -5.69 8.35
N LEU A 25 11.88 -6.79 7.72
CA LEU A 25 12.74 -7.95 7.48
C LEU A 25 13.87 -7.60 6.51
N VAL A 26 13.57 -6.97 5.37
CA VAL A 26 14.62 -6.51 4.43
C VAL A 26 15.57 -5.50 5.09
N ALA A 27 15.06 -4.58 5.90
CA ALA A 27 15.87 -3.58 6.61
C ALA A 27 16.77 -4.19 7.70
N TYR A 28 16.33 -5.26 8.36
CA TYR A 28 17.14 -5.96 9.35
C TYR A 28 18.35 -6.63 8.68
N TYR A 29 18.11 -7.39 7.60
CA TYR A 29 19.18 -8.07 6.86
C TYR A 29 20.16 -7.09 6.24
N GLN A 30 19.65 -5.97 5.70
CA GLN A 30 20.45 -4.85 5.21
C GLN A 30 21.44 -4.31 6.24
N LYS A 31 21.08 -4.29 7.54
CA LYS A 31 21.86 -3.63 8.57
C LYS A 31 22.75 -4.59 9.36
N PHE A 32 22.31 -5.82 9.60
CA PHE A 32 22.90 -6.71 10.60
C PHE A 32 23.37 -8.06 10.06
N VAL A 33 23.11 -8.39 8.80
CA VAL A 33 23.43 -9.72 8.24
C VAL A 33 24.37 -9.57 7.04
N ASP A 34 23.87 -9.59 5.81
CA ASP A 34 24.66 -9.39 4.61
C ASP A 34 23.78 -8.99 3.40
N GLU A 35 24.42 -8.42 2.38
CA GLU A 35 23.73 -7.93 1.17
C GLU A 35 23.18 -9.06 0.27
N GLN A 36 23.81 -10.24 0.28
CA GLN A 36 23.42 -11.34 -0.58
C GLN A 36 22.08 -11.93 -0.11
N GLN A 37 21.96 -12.25 1.18
CA GLN A 37 20.72 -12.76 1.77
C GLN A 37 19.58 -11.72 1.67
N LYS A 38 19.88 -10.44 1.90
CA LYS A 38 18.90 -9.35 1.69
C LYS A 38 18.39 -9.34 0.24
N LYS A 39 19.26 -9.51 -0.75
CA LYS A 39 18.87 -9.53 -2.17
C LYS A 39 17.97 -10.72 -2.47
N GLU A 40 18.32 -11.92 -2.00
CA GLU A 40 17.49 -13.12 -2.18
C GLU A 40 16.09 -12.95 -1.58
N ILE A 41 16.00 -12.47 -0.34
CA ILE A 41 14.73 -12.19 0.33
C ILE A 41 13.91 -11.16 -0.48
N LYS A 42 14.55 -10.07 -0.91
CA LYS A 42 13.89 -9.04 -1.71
C LYS A 42 13.33 -9.62 -3.02
N ASP A 43 14.11 -10.46 -3.69
CA ASP A 43 13.71 -11.08 -4.96
C ASP A 43 12.54 -12.05 -4.75
N ILE A 44 12.56 -12.86 -3.68
CA ILE A 44 11.42 -13.73 -3.30
C ILE A 44 10.16 -12.90 -3.06
N LEU A 45 10.26 -11.83 -2.26
CA LEU A 45 9.11 -10.97 -1.93
C LEU A 45 8.54 -10.26 -3.16
N VAL A 46 9.40 -9.74 -4.05
CA VAL A 46 8.97 -9.05 -5.28
C VAL A 46 8.34 -10.03 -6.27
N ARG A 47 8.89 -11.24 -6.41
CA ARG A 47 8.32 -12.29 -7.28
C ARG A 47 6.92 -12.70 -6.83
N TYR A 48 6.68 -12.75 -5.51
CA TYR A 48 5.36 -13.04 -4.99
C TYR A 48 4.41 -11.84 -5.17
N ASP A 49 4.77 -10.68 -4.62
CA ASP A 49 3.97 -9.46 -4.73
C ASP A 49 4.82 -8.20 -4.48
N ARG A 50 4.98 -7.38 -5.52
CA ARG A 50 5.70 -6.09 -5.46
C ARG A 50 5.18 -5.16 -4.37
N THR A 51 3.88 -5.22 -4.05
CA THR A 51 3.24 -4.32 -3.08
C THR A 51 3.60 -4.62 -1.62
N LEU A 52 4.30 -5.74 -1.35
CA LEU A 52 4.89 -6.02 -0.04
C LEU A 52 6.06 -5.07 0.29
N LEU A 53 6.76 -4.56 -0.72
CA LEU A 53 7.88 -3.64 -0.52
C LEU A 53 7.55 -2.22 -0.98
N VAL A 54 6.77 -2.06 -2.05
CA VAL A 54 6.40 -0.74 -2.59
C VAL A 54 4.96 -0.42 -2.23
N ALA A 55 4.70 0.77 -1.69
CA ALA A 55 3.33 1.17 -1.32
C ALA A 55 2.51 1.48 -2.57
N ASP A 56 1.22 1.18 -2.52
CA ASP A 56 0.28 1.56 -3.57
C ASP A 56 0.09 3.10 -3.56
N PRO A 57 0.43 3.81 -4.65
CA PRO A 57 0.33 5.26 -4.70
C PRO A 57 -1.11 5.76 -4.88
N ARG A 58 -2.08 4.88 -5.13
CA ARG A 58 -3.48 5.27 -5.38
C ARG A 58 -4.07 6.02 -4.19
N ARG A 59 -4.75 7.13 -4.50
CA ARG A 59 -5.46 7.98 -3.53
C ARG A 59 -6.86 8.30 -4.07
N CYS A 60 -7.80 8.53 -3.16
CA CYS A 60 -9.15 8.95 -3.54
C CYS A 60 -9.10 10.30 -4.26
N GLU A 61 -9.58 10.35 -5.49
CA GLU A 61 -9.75 11.61 -6.23
C GLU A 61 -10.75 12.52 -5.50
N PRO A 62 -10.51 13.84 -5.41
CA PRO A 62 -11.47 14.78 -4.83
C PRO A 62 -12.81 14.78 -5.56
N LYS A 63 -13.91 15.02 -4.83
CA LYS A 63 -15.25 15.24 -5.41
C LYS A 63 -15.25 16.51 -6.27
N LYS A 64 -15.89 16.46 -7.44
CA LYS A 64 -16.12 17.62 -8.32
C LYS A 64 -17.57 18.11 -8.19
N PHE A 65 -17.80 19.40 -8.46
CA PHE A 65 -19.15 19.98 -8.42
C PHE A 65 -20.08 19.34 -9.47
N GLY A 66 -21.40 19.51 -9.34
CA GLY A 66 -22.36 19.03 -10.34
C GLY A 66 -22.50 17.51 -10.41
N GLY A 67 -22.20 16.80 -9.31
CA GLY A 67 -22.45 15.38 -9.17
C GLY A 67 -22.06 14.84 -7.79
N ARG A 68 -22.25 13.53 -7.60
CA ARG A 68 -22.04 12.86 -6.30
C ARG A 68 -20.58 12.49 -6.03
N GLY A 69 -19.73 12.39 -7.05
CA GLY A 69 -18.36 11.88 -6.90
C GLY A 69 -17.32 12.62 -7.74
N ALA A 70 -16.12 12.06 -7.84
CA ALA A 70 -15.02 12.65 -8.61
C ALA A 70 -15.34 12.78 -10.11
N ARG A 71 -16.11 11.82 -10.66
CA ARG A 71 -16.44 11.75 -12.09
C ARG A 71 -17.93 11.66 -12.41
N ALA A 72 -18.75 11.20 -11.46
CA ALA A 72 -20.20 11.12 -11.64
C ALA A 72 -20.81 12.53 -11.73
N ARG A 73 -21.72 12.74 -12.69
CA ARG A 73 -22.50 13.99 -12.84
C ARG A 73 -23.97 13.75 -12.52
N PHE A 74 -24.68 14.80 -12.08
CA PHE A 74 -26.13 14.73 -11.95
C PHE A 74 -26.79 14.61 -13.32
N GLN A 75 -27.91 13.91 -13.38
CA GLN A 75 -28.70 13.73 -14.60
C GLN A 75 -29.30 15.07 -15.04
N LYS A 76 -29.27 15.35 -16.35
CA LYS A 76 -29.89 16.54 -16.94
C LYS A 76 -31.33 16.25 -17.34
N SER A 77 -32.24 17.19 -17.07
CA SER A 77 -33.62 17.19 -17.59
C SER A 77 -33.76 18.30 -18.63
N TYR A 78 -34.08 17.94 -19.87
CA TYR A 78 -34.19 18.86 -21.01
C TYR A 78 -35.64 19.20 -21.37
N ARG A 79 -36.57 19.10 -20.40
CA ARG A 79 -37.96 19.45 -20.64
C ARG A 79 -38.10 20.94 -20.93
#